data_AF-A0A951MJ67-F1
#
_entry.id   AF-A0A951MJ67-F1
#
_cell.length_a   1.000
_cell.length_b   1.000
_cell.length_c   1.000
_cell.angle_alpha   90.00
_cell.angle_beta   90.00
_cell.angle_gamma   90.00
#
_symmetry.space_group_name_H-M   'P 1'
#
loop_
_entity.id
_entity.type
_entity.pdbx_description
1 polymer ?
#
loop_
_entity_poly.entity_id
_entity_poly.type
_entity_poly.pdbx_seq_one_letter_code
_entity_poly.pdbx_strand_id
1 'polypeptide(L)'
;MTPGAALVAAALPLALAAGLDLYLTVAVLGGALRLGWERPPAGGLADLEAPWILGMAVVLWLVELFIERSPTGALVWNVVHGVIRPLAAALLTVLLLQGMPMTWVLPAAVAAGLVALVSHAARTGWSTLLWVTSQERPPRLLVSAAEDALVLALVALLLDRPEAATALGALVLAAAVGWADDHIRAFGFAVRLVWARTWGSLAPRRWRGPERFPRWVRRALDDDRIAPGGGLRGSPAAAVALPATGTYRSGWVVVRGGPPLFLCRIAGRVRAVELDPTATLDIYRTLFFNRVALAVPKGGAAAVLFPMDGPRIEGLQAEFPAERTPAPGPSGNPARAGR
;
A
#
# COMPACT_ATOMS: atom_id res chain seq x y z
N MET A 1 -5.83 -13.39 -34.86
CA MET A 1 -4.45 -13.26 -34.32
C MET A 1 -3.65 -14.45 -34.78
N THR A 2 -2.36 -14.30 -35.12
CA THR A 2 -1.50 -15.47 -35.36
C THR A 2 -1.32 -16.25 -34.05
N PRO A 3 -1.05 -17.56 -34.08
CA PRO A 3 -0.90 -18.37 -32.86
C PRO A 3 0.09 -17.79 -31.85
N GLY A 4 1.20 -17.21 -32.32
CA GLY A 4 2.19 -16.54 -31.46
C GLY A 4 1.68 -15.24 -30.82
N ALA A 5 0.85 -14.46 -31.51
CA ALA A 5 0.27 -13.24 -30.94
C ALA A 5 -0.77 -13.55 -29.85
N ALA A 6 -1.53 -14.64 -30.01
CA ALA A 6 -2.48 -15.10 -28.99
C ALA A 6 -1.75 -15.55 -27.72
N LEU A 7 -0.64 -16.27 -27.85
CA LEU A 7 0.17 -16.73 -26.72
C LEU A 7 0.82 -15.56 -25.96
N VAL A 8 1.33 -14.55 -26.67
CA VAL A 8 1.86 -13.32 -26.04
C VAL A 8 0.74 -12.56 -25.30
N ALA A 9 -0.47 -12.50 -25.87
CA ALA A 9 -1.60 -11.85 -25.21
C ALA A 9 -2.04 -12.58 -23.92
N ALA A 10 -1.94 -13.91 -23.89
CA ALA A 10 -2.23 -14.74 -22.73
C ALA A 10 -1.28 -14.48 -21.54
N ALA A 11 -0.13 -13.84 -21.75
CA ALA A 11 0.74 -13.39 -20.65
C ALA A 11 0.08 -12.31 -19.76
N LEU A 12 -0.85 -11.52 -20.31
CA LEU A 12 -1.54 -10.44 -19.59
C LEU A 12 -2.37 -10.95 -18.39
N PRO A 13 -3.36 -11.87 -18.57
CA PRO A 13 -4.13 -12.40 -17.46
C PRO A 13 -3.27 -13.20 -16.48
N LEU A 14 -2.25 -13.92 -16.96
CA LEU A 14 -1.31 -14.64 -16.10
C LEU A 14 -0.51 -13.69 -15.18
N ALA A 15 0.00 -12.59 -15.75
CA ALA A 15 0.71 -11.56 -15.00
C ALA A 15 -0.19 -10.83 -13.99
N LEU A 16 -1.43 -10.53 -14.40
CA LEU A 16 -2.42 -9.93 -13.51
C LEU A 16 -2.75 -10.87 -12.33
N ALA A 17 -3.03 -12.14 -12.61
CA ALA A 17 -3.29 -13.16 -11.59
C ALA A 17 -2.11 -13.30 -10.62
N ALA A 18 -0.88 -13.43 -11.14
CA ALA A 18 0.32 -13.52 -10.33
C ALA A 18 0.62 -12.25 -9.50
N GLY A 19 0.21 -11.07 -10.00
CA GLY A 19 0.26 -9.82 -9.24
C GLY A 19 -0.72 -9.78 -8.08
N LEU A 20 -1.94 -10.33 -8.27
CA LEU A 20 -3.00 -10.36 -7.27
C LEU A 20 -2.82 -11.46 -6.23
N ASP A 21 -2.51 -12.69 -6.64
CA ASP A 21 -2.09 -13.81 -5.79
C ASP A 21 -1.19 -14.79 -6.58
N LEU A 22 0.12 -14.71 -6.35
CA LEU A 22 1.09 -15.57 -7.02
C LEU A 22 0.92 -17.04 -6.63
N TYR A 23 0.69 -17.33 -5.36
CA TYR A 23 0.71 -18.69 -4.85
C TYR A 23 -0.54 -19.45 -5.26
N LEU A 24 -1.70 -18.79 -5.20
CA LEU A 24 -2.93 -19.32 -5.76
C LEU A 24 -2.81 -19.52 -7.28
N THR A 25 -2.23 -18.55 -8.00
CA THR A 25 -2.01 -18.67 -9.46
C THR A 25 -1.22 -19.94 -9.80
N VAL A 26 -0.09 -20.18 -9.13
CA VAL A 26 0.75 -21.37 -9.37
C VAL A 26 0.02 -22.65 -8.95
N ALA A 27 -0.66 -22.65 -7.80
CA ALA A 27 -1.39 -23.82 -7.29
C ALA A 27 -2.53 -24.24 -8.24
N VAL A 28 -3.30 -23.28 -8.75
CA VAL A 28 -4.42 -23.55 -9.66
C VAL A 28 -3.91 -23.99 -11.03
N LEU A 29 -2.90 -23.30 -11.56
CA LEU A 29 -2.32 -23.64 -12.87
C LEU A 29 -1.71 -25.05 -12.86
N GLY A 30 -0.83 -25.36 -11.90
CA GLY A 30 -0.25 -26.69 -11.79
C GLY A 30 -1.25 -27.78 -11.38
N GLY A 31 -2.27 -27.42 -10.58
CA GLY A 31 -3.33 -28.34 -10.18
C GLY A 31 -4.22 -28.75 -11.35
N ALA A 32 -4.59 -27.78 -12.21
CA ALA A 32 -5.32 -28.03 -13.44
C ALA A 32 -4.55 -28.97 -14.38
N LEU A 33 -3.24 -28.70 -14.58
CA LEU A 33 -2.34 -29.57 -15.35
C LEU A 33 -2.34 -31.01 -14.82
N ARG A 34 -2.15 -31.16 -13.51
CA ARG A 34 -2.10 -32.47 -12.84
C ARG A 34 -3.41 -33.26 -12.96
N LEU A 35 -4.55 -32.57 -13.00
CA LEU A 35 -5.88 -33.17 -13.13
C LEU A 35 -6.26 -33.47 -14.58
N GLY A 36 -5.39 -33.14 -15.55
CA GLY A 36 -5.70 -33.27 -16.97
C GLY A 36 -6.77 -32.29 -17.45
N TRP A 37 -6.93 -31.17 -16.74
CA TRP A 37 -7.81 -30.09 -17.16
C TRP A 37 -7.14 -29.38 -18.34
N GLU A 38 -7.61 -29.74 -19.53
CA GLU A 38 -7.11 -29.34 -20.86
C GLU A 38 -5.70 -29.84 -21.23
N ARG A 39 -5.31 -29.67 -22.51
CA ARG A 39 -3.93 -29.91 -22.95
C ARG A 39 -3.06 -28.78 -22.41
N PRO A 40 -1.87 -29.06 -21.84
CA PRO A 40 -1.07 -28.07 -21.16
C PRO A 40 -0.83 -26.83 -22.06
N PRO A 41 -0.93 -25.59 -21.53
CA PRO A 41 -0.40 -24.44 -22.23
C PRO A 41 1.03 -24.77 -22.68
N ALA A 42 1.32 -24.52 -23.95
CA ALA A 42 2.60 -24.88 -24.55
C ALA A 42 3.77 -24.31 -23.72
N GLY A 43 4.88 -25.05 -23.67
CA GLY A 43 6.11 -24.59 -23.02
C GLY A 43 6.34 -25.13 -21.62
N GLY A 44 7.05 -24.36 -20.80
CA GLY A 44 7.63 -24.79 -19.53
C GLY A 44 6.66 -24.73 -18.34
N LEU A 45 5.40 -24.35 -18.58
CA LEU A 45 4.38 -24.34 -17.53
C LEU A 45 3.97 -25.76 -17.10
N ALA A 46 4.17 -26.77 -17.96
CA ALA A 46 3.89 -28.17 -17.65
C ALA A 46 4.57 -28.63 -16.35
N ASP A 47 5.78 -28.13 -16.08
CA ASP A 47 6.56 -28.53 -14.91
C ASP A 47 5.92 -28.10 -13.57
N LEU A 48 4.96 -27.17 -13.58
CA LEU A 48 4.26 -26.71 -12.37
C LEU A 48 3.37 -27.79 -11.73
N GLU A 49 3.06 -28.88 -12.44
CA GLU A 49 2.26 -30.00 -11.91
C GLU A 49 3.02 -30.86 -10.88
N ALA A 50 4.33 -30.64 -10.73
CA ALA A 50 5.18 -31.37 -9.82
C ALA A 50 4.65 -31.28 -8.37
N PRO A 51 4.46 -32.40 -7.65
CA PRO A 51 3.82 -32.40 -6.33
C PRO A 51 4.45 -31.47 -5.30
N TRP A 52 5.77 -31.28 -5.35
CA TRP A 52 6.48 -30.41 -4.41
C TRP A 52 6.28 -28.92 -4.73
N ILE A 53 6.14 -28.55 -6.01
CA ILE A 53 5.81 -27.17 -6.44
C ILE A 53 4.40 -26.84 -5.96
N LEU A 54 3.44 -27.73 -6.21
CA LEU A 54 2.06 -27.58 -5.75
C LEU A 54 1.97 -27.51 -4.22
N GLY A 55 2.66 -28.41 -3.52
CA GLY A 55 2.70 -28.40 -2.06
C GLY A 55 3.24 -27.07 -1.52
N MET A 56 4.33 -26.55 -2.11
CA MET A 56 4.90 -25.26 -1.72
C MET A 56 3.95 -24.09 -2.03
N ALA A 57 3.33 -24.06 -3.22
CA ALA A 57 2.39 -23.03 -3.61
C ALA A 57 1.17 -22.99 -2.67
N VAL A 58 0.57 -24.14 -2.37
CA VAL A 58 -0.57 -24.24 -1.43
C VAL A 58 -0.16 -23.80 -0.02
N VAL A 59 1.00 -24.23 0.47
CA VAL A 59 1.49 -23.82 1.80
C VAL A 59 1.70 -22.31 1.87
N LEU A 60 2.34 -21.71 0.85
CA LEU A 60 2.60 -20.27 0.82
C LEU A 60 1.31 -19.47 0.68
N TRP A 61 0.32 -19.97 -0.07
CA TRP A 61 -1.03 -19.39 -0.12
C TRP A 61 -1.71 -19.41 1.25
N LEU A 62 -1.65 -20.52 1.99
CA LEU A 62 -2.18 -20.60 3.36
C LEU A 62 -1.46 -19.66 4.33
N VAL A 63 -0.14 -19.51 4.18
CA VAL A 63 0.67 -18.56 4.95
C VAL A 63 0.25 -17.12 4.65
N GLU A 64 0.02 -16.80 3.38
CA GLU A 64 -0.51 -15.50 2.95
C GLU A 64 -1.86 -15.21 3.64
N LEU A 65 -2.83 -16.12 3.50
CA LEU A 65 -4.14 -16.00 4.17
C LEU A 65 -4.02 -15.80 5.69
N PHE A 66 -3.03 -16.44 6.33
CA PHE A 66 -2.78 -16.27 7.77
C PHE A 66 -2.18 -14.91 8.12
N ILE A 67 -1.14 -14.48 7.40
CA ILE A 67 -0.42 -13.23 7.66
C ILE A 67 -1.31 -12.01 7.38
N GLU A 68 -2.16 -12.09 6.35
CA GLU A 68 -3.02 -10.99 5.93
C GLU A 68 -4.19 -10.70 6.88
N ARG A 69 -4.41 -11.54 7.90
CA ARG A 69 -5.40 -11.28 8.96
C ARG A 69 -5.07 -10.03 9.77
N SER A 70 -3.80 -9.70 9.94
CA SER A 70 -3.37 -8.51 10.67
C SER A 70 -2.93 -7.40 9.71
N PRO A 71 -3.31 -6.12 9.93
CA PRO A 71 -2.88 -5.02 9.05
C PRO A 71 -1.36 -4.87 8.97
N THR A 72 -0.69 -5.17 10.08
CA THR A 72 0.77 -5.06 10.24
C THR A 72 1.49 -6.19 9.50
N GLY A 73 1.02 -7.44 9.64
CA GLY A 73 1.55 -8.58 8.89
C GLY A 73 1.34 -8.41 7.39
N ALA A 74 0.11 -8.03 6.99
CA ALA A 74 -0.23 -7.73 5.60
C ALA A 74 0.70 -6.66 5.00
N LEU A 75 1.01 -5.60 5.74
CA LEU A 75 1.91 -4.54 5.26
C LEU A 75 3.31 -5.08 4.91
N VAL A 76 3.91 -5.87 5.81
CA VAL A 76 5.26 -6.41 5.61
C VAL A 76 5.26 -7.43 4.47
N TRP A 77 4.32 -8.37 4.49
CA TRP A 77 4.18 -9.39 3.46
C TRP A 77 4.05 -8.75 2.08
N ASN A 78 3.15 -7.78 1.94
CA ASN A 78 2.92 -7.12 0.67
C ASN A 78 4.08 -6.27 0.19
N VAL A 79 4.84 -5.60 1.08
CA VAL A 79 6.04 -4.87 0.66
C VAL A 79 7.12 -5.82 0.12
N VAL A 80 7.34 -6.97 0.78
CA VAL A 80 8.29 -7.99 0.28
C VAL A 80 7.83 -8.55 -1.07
N HIS A 81 6.54 -8.82 -1.21
CA HIS A 81 5.95 -9.34 -2.44
C HIS A 81 5.88 -8.34 -3.58
N GLY A 82 6.13 -7.05 -3.31
CA GLY A 82 6.37 -6.03 -4.34
C GLY A 82 7.62 -6.29 -5.19
N VAL A 83 8.52 -7.19 -4.76
CA VAL A 83 9.67 -7.67 -5.54
C VAL A 83 9.45 -9.09 -6.06
N ILE A 84 8.95 -9.99 -5.20
CA ILE A 84 8.79 -11.41 -5.55
C ILE A 84 7.80 -11.60 -6.71
N ARG A 85 6.65 -10.93 -6.67
CA ARG A 85 5.57 -11.15 -7.64
C ARG A 85 5.90 -10.66 -9.05
N PRO A 86 6.47 -9.45 -9.25
CA PRO A 86 6.93 -9.02 -10.58
C PRO A 86 7.95 -9.98 -11.21
N LEU A 87 8.90 -10.47 -10.41
CA LEU A 87 9.90 -11.43 -10.88
C LEU A 87 9.26 -12.76 -11.26
N ALA A 88 8.36 -13.28 -10.41
CA ALA A 88 7.65 -14.51 -10.68
C ALA A 88 6.76 -14.40 -11.93
N ALA A 89 6.03 -13.30 -12.12
CA ALA A 89 5.20 -13.08 -13.32
C ALA A 89 6.04 -13.03 -14.60
N ALA A 90 7.23 -12.40 -14.55
CA ALA A 90 8.17 -12.41 -15.66
C ALA A 90 8.65 -13.84 -15.98
N LEU A 91 9.00 -14.62 -14.95
CA LEU A 91 9.43 -16.02 -15.12
C LEU A 91 8.31 -16.92 -15.64
N LEU A 92 7.09 -16.80 -15.12
CA LEU A 92 5.90 -17.51 -15.61
C LEU A 92 5.63 -17.19 -17.09
N THR A 93 5.87 -15.94 -17.52
CA THR A 93 5.75 -15.55 -18.93
C THR A 93 6.86 -16.16 -19.79
N VAL A 94 8.09 -16.27 -19.28
CA VAL A 94 9.17 -16.98 -19.99
C VAL A 94 8.80 -18.45 -20.19
N LEU A 95 8.22 -19.10 -19.18
CA LEU A 95 7.74 -20.49 -19.26
C LEU A 95 6.59 -20.62 -20.27
N LEU A 96 5.61 -19.71 -20.23
CA LEU A 96 4.48 -19.67 -21.16
C LEU A 96 4.92 -19.51 -22.62
N LEU A 97 5.97 -18.72 -22.88
CA LEU A 97 6.46 -18.41 -24.23
C LEU A 97 7.64 -19.29 -24.67
N GLN A 98 7.91 -20.39 -23.96
CA GLN A 98 9.02 -21.28 -24.31
C GLN A 98 8.86 -21.79 -25.75
N GLY A 99 9.94 -21.70 -26.53
CA GLY A 99 9.96 -22.05 -27.94
C GLY A 99 9.71 -20.87 -28.90
N MET A 100 9.33 -19.69 -28.38
CA MET A 100 9.27 -18.47 -29.19
C MET A 100 10.64 -17.77 -29.32
N PRO A 101 10.84 -16.95 -30.37
CA PRO A 101 12.03 -16.11 -30.48
C PRO A 101 12.17 -15.13 -29.30
N MET A 102 13.41 -14.95 -28.82
CA MET A 102 13.70 -14.08 -27.66
C MET A 102 13.27 -12.62 -27.87
N THR A 103 13.18 -12.16 -29.12
CA THR A 103 12.63 -10.85 -29.50
C THR A 103 11.19 -10.64 -29.07
N TRP A 104 10.41 -11.71 -28.86
CA TRP A 104 9.06 -11.68 -28.31
C TRP A 104 9.03 -11.98 -26.81
N VAL A 105 9.83 -12.95 -26.36
CA VAL A 105 9.85 -13.41 -24.96
C VAL A 105 10.29 -12.31 -24.01
N LEU A 106 11.39 -11.61 -24.31
CA LEU A 106 11.97 -10.64 -23.37
C LEU A 106 11.05 -9.42 -23.13
N PRO A 107 10.49 -8.75 -24.17
CA PRO A 107 9.55 -7.66 -23.95
C PRO A 107 8.28 -8.12 -23.23
N ALA A 108 7.75 -9.30 -23.55
CA ALA A 108 6.57 -9.85 -22.89
C ALA A 108 6.82 -10.14 -21.40
N ALA A 109 7.96 -10.72 -21.05
CA ALA A 109 8.33 -10.99 -19.66
C ALA A 109 8.50 -9.70 -18.84
N VAL A 110 9.12 -8.67 -19.42
CA VAL A 110 9.23 -7.34 -18.77
C VAL A 110 7.84 -6.71 -18.60
N ALA A 111 7.00 -6.75 -19.64
CA ALA A 111 5.64 -6.24 -19.57
C ALA A 111 4.81 -6.97 -18.51
N ALA A 112 4.91 -8.30 -18.42
CA ALA A 112 4.27 -9.11 -17.39
C ALA A 112 4.73 -8.73 -15.98
N GLY A 113 6.04 -8.56 -15.76
CA GLY A 113 6.57 -8.09 -14.48
C GLY A 113 6.02 -6.71 -14.09
N LEU A 114 5.92 -5.78 -15.05
CA LEU A 114 5.33 -4.46 -14.81
C LEU A 114 3.83 -4.52 -14.52
N VAL A 115 3.07 -5.35 -15.24
CA VAL A 115 1.64 -5.57 -14.97
C VAL A 115 1.46 -6.12 -13.56
N ALA A 116 2.21 -7.15 -13.19
CA ALA A 116 2.15 -7.73 -11.84
C ALA A 116 2.53 -6.70 -10.75
N LEU A 117 3.55 -5.87 -10.99
CA LEU A 117 3.95 -4.80 -10.07
C LEU A 117 2.84 -3.77 -9.89
N VAL A 118 2.25 -3.27 -10.98
CA VAL A 118 1.19 -2.26 -10.92
C VAL A 118 -0.06 -2.82 -10.24
N SER A 119 -0.48 -4.03 -10.58
CA SER A 119 -1.63 -4.68 -9.96
C SER A 119 -1.42 -4.91 -8.47
N HIS A 120 -0.24 -5.40 -8.06
CA HIS A 120 0.11 -5.60 -6.66
C HIS A 120 0.22 -4.27 -5.88
N ALA A 121 0.81 -3.26 -6.50
CA ALA A 121 0.90 -1.92 -5.93
C ALA A 121 -0.49 -1.29 -5.75
N ALA A 122 -1.39 -1.48 -6.71
CA ALA A 122 -2.77 -1.04 -6.61
C ALA A 122 -3.50 -1.74 -5.45
N ARG A 123 -3.45 -3.08 -5.39
CA ARG A 123 -4.03 -3.92 -4.32
C ARG A 123 -3.53 -3.51 -2.93
N THR A 124 -2.21 -3.45 -2.78
CA THR A 124 -1.56 -3.12 -1.51
C THR A 124 -1.82 -1.66 -1.12
N GLY A 125 -1.83 -0.76 -2.10
CA GLY A 125 -2.19 0.64 -1.93
C GLY A 125 -3.59 0.81 -1.37
N TRP A 126 -4.58 0.11 -1.94
CA TRP A 126 -5.97 0.11 -1.45
C TRP A 126 -6.03 -0.37 0.00
N SER A 127 -5.43 -1.52 0.30
CA SER A 127 -5.40 -2.10 1.65
C SER A 127 -4.73 -1.17 2.66
N THR A 128 -3.67 -0.46 2.24
CA THR A 128 -2.99 0.56 3.05
C THR A 128 -3.90 1.75 3.32
N LEU A 129 -4.60 2.26 2.30
CA LEU A 129 -5.57 3.34 2.45
C LEU A 129 -6.66 2.95 3.45
N LEU A 130 -7.31 1.80 3.26
CA LEU A 130 -8.33 1.28 4.18
C LEU A 130 -7.81 1.18 5.61
N TRP A 131 -6.55 0.76 5.81
CA TRP A 131 -5.96 0.69 7.13
C TRP A 131 -5.76 2.06 7.78
N VAL A 132 -5.34 3.07 7.02
CA VAL A 132 -5.03 4.40 7.57
C VAL A 132 -6.24 5.33 7.65
N THR A 133 -7.25 5.14 6.79
CA THR A 133 -8.45 6.00 6.69
C THR A 133 -9.63 5.49 7.49
N SER A 134 -9.84 4.17 7.58
CA SER A 134 -11.12 3.64 8.05
C SER A 134 -11.12 3.23 9.53
N GLN A 135 -12.11 3.73 10.27
CA GLN A 135 -12.45 3.24 11.61
C GLN A 135 -13.19 1.89 11.51
N GLU A 136 -14.11 1.77 10.55
CA GLU A 136 -14.86 0.54 10.26
C GLU A 136 -14.25 -0.19 9.06
N ARG A 137 -13.85 -1.44 9.26
CA ARG A 137 -13.09 -2.20 8.26
C ARG A 137 -14.01 -3.23 7.63
N PRO A 138 -14.09 -3.34 6.29
CA PRO A 138 -14.69 -4.52 5.70
C PRO A 138 -13.93 -5.75 6.23
N PRO A 139 -14.61 -6.89 6.43
CA PRO A 139 -13.94 -8.12 6.83
C PRO A 139 -12.82 -8.42 5.83
N ARG A 140 -11.57 -8.46 6.30
CA ARG A 140 -10.40 -8.70 5.42
C ARG A 140 -10.53 -10.00 4.62
N LEU A 141 -11.19 -10.99 5.22
CA LEU A 141 -11.50 -12.26 4.57
C LEU A 141 -12.38 -12.08 3.32
N LEU A 142 -13.38 -11.19 3.34
CA LEU A 142 -14.23 -10.95 2.17
C LEU A 142 -13.46 -10.28 1.04
N VAL A 143 -12.56 -9.34 1.38
CA VAL A 143 -11.71 -8.66 0.39
C VAL A 143 -10.76 -9.66 -0.27
N SER A 144 -10.06 -10.47 0.53
CA SER A 144 -9.16 -11.51 0.02
C SER A 144 -9.92 -12.59 -0.77
N ALA A 145 -11.10 -13.02 -0.33
CA ALA A 145 -11.90 -13.99 -1.08
C ALA A 145 -12.34 -13.47 -2.45
N ALA A 146 -12.65 -12.17 -2.59
CA ALA A 146 -12.98 -11.57 -3.88
C ALA A 146 -11.77 -11.51 -4.82
N GLU A 147 -10.58 -11.25 -4.28
CA GLU A 147 -9.32 -11.26 -5.03
C GLU A 147 -8.97 -12.67 -5.49
N ASP A 148 -9.08 -13.66 -4.60
CA ASP A 148 -8.86 -15.08 -4.91
C ASP A 148 -9.84 -15.58 -5.97
N ALA A 149 -11.11 -15.17 -5.89
CA ALA A 149 -12.11 -15.50 -6.91
C ALA A 149 -11.76 -14.91 -8.28
N LEU A 150 -11.22 -13.68 -8.33
CA LEU A 150 -10.76 -13.07 -9.58
C LEU A 150 -9.55 -13.81 -10.14
N VAL A 151 -8.60 -14.22 -9.30
CA VAL A 151 -7.44 -15.03 -9.71
C VAL A 151 -7.89 -16.38 -10.27
N LEU A 152 -8.79 -17.08 -9.57
CA LEU A 152 -9.38 -18.34 -10.03
C LEU A 152 -10.09 -18.17 -11.38
N ALA A 153 -10.89 -17.11 -11.55
CA ALA A 153 -11.57 -16.82 -12.81
C ALA A 153 -10.59 -16.52 -13.96
N LEU A 154 -9.54 -15.73 -13.70
CA LEU A 154 -8.52 -15.42 -14.70
C LEU A 154 -7.75 -16.67 -15.13
N VAL A 155 -7.35 -17.53 -14.20
CA VAL A 155 -6.60 -18.75 -14.50
C VAL A 155 -7.49 -19.79 -15.17
N ALA A 156 -8.72 -20.00 -14.70
CA ALA A 156 -9.67 -20.92 -15.34
C ALA A 156 -9.99 -20.48 -16.78
N LEU A 157 -10.27 -19.20 -17.00
CA LEU A 157 -10.48 -18.67 -18.35
C LEU A 157 -9.19 -18.73 -19.18
N LEU A 158 -8.01 -18.58 -18.59
CA LEU A 158 -6.75 -18.64 -19.33
C LEU A 158 -6.54 -20.02 -19.94
N LEU A 159 -6.96 -21.07 -19.23
CA LEU A 159 -6.95 -22.44 -19.72
C LEU A 159 -8.02 -22.60 -20.82
N ASP A 160 -9.30 -22.47 -20.47
CA ASP A 160 -10.40 -22.84 -21.37
C ASP A 160 -10.62 -21.86 -22.55
N ARG A 161 -10.44 -20.56 -22.32
CA ARG A 161 -10.84 -19.45 -23.22
C ARG A 161 -9.83 -18.28 -23.12
N PRO A 162 -8.57 -18.44 -23.58
CA PRO A 162 -7.49 -17.47 -23.34
C PRO A 162 -7.78 -16.05 -23.85
N GLU A 163 -8.56 -15.91 -24.92
CA GLU A 163 -9.05 -14.62 -25.40
C GLU A 163 -10.00 -13.92 -24.40
N ALA A 164 -10.85 -14.69 -23.72
CA ALA A 164 -11.75 -14.17 -22.69
C ALA A 164 -10.98 -13.78 -21.43
N ALA A 165 -9.97 -14.57 -21.03
CA ALA A 165 -9.07 -14.21 -19.95
C ALA A 165 -8.33 -12.90 -20.26
N THR A 166 -7.83 -12.75 -21.49
CA THR A 166 -7.16 -11.53 -21.95
C THR A 166 -8.11 -10.33 -21.90
N ALA A 167 -9.34 -10.49 -22.39
CA ALA A 167 -10.35 -9.42 -22.33
C ALA A 167 -10.70 -9.03 -20.90
N LEU A 168 -10.89 -10.01 -20.00
CA LEU A 168 -11.14 -9.77 -18.58
C LEU A 168 -9.96 -9.06 -17.91
N GLY A 169 -8.73 -9.51 -18.17
CA GLY A 169 -7.53 -8.89 -17.63
C GLY A 169 -7.36 -7.44 -18.09
N ALA A 170 -7.63 -7.16 -19.38
CA ALA A 170 -7.63 -5.81 -19.92
C ALA A 170 -8.71 -4.92 -19.27
N LEU A 171 -9.91 -5.47 -19.05
CA LEU A 171 -11.02 -4.76 -18.38
C LEU A 171 -10.66 -4.40 -16.92
N VAL A 172 -10.08 -5.33 -16.16
CA VAL A 172 -9.63 -5.09 -14.78
C VAL A 172 -8.57 -3.98 -14.74
N LEU A 173 -7.58 -4.03 -15.63
CA LEU A 173 -6.56 -2.99 -15.70
C LEU A 173 -7.16 -1.64 -16.08
N ALA A 174 -8.07 -1.59 -17.05
CA ALA A 174 -8.74 -0.36 -17.45
C ALA A 174 -9.56 0.24 -16.30
N ALA A 175 -10.29 -0.58 -15.54
CA ALA A 175 -11.04 -0.15 -14.36
C ALA A 175 -10.11 0.42 -13.26
N ALA A 176 -8.90 -0.14 -13.12
CA ALA A 176 -7.93 0.31 -12.12
C ALA A 176 -7.28 1.68 -12.46
N VAL A 177 -7.24 2.09 -13.74
CA VAL A 177 -6.55 3.33 -14.18
C VAL A 177 -7.04 4.57 -13.43
N GLY A 178 -8.36 4.73 -13.27
CA GLY A 178 -8.94 5.93 -12.63
C GLY A 178 -8.55 6.11 -11.17
N TRP A 179 -8.08 5.05 -10.52
CA TRP A 179 -7.76 5.01 -9.10
C TRP A 179 -6.25 4.80 -8.85
N ALA A 180 -5.50 4.35 -9.86
CA ALA A 180 -4.11 3.91 -9.75
C ALA A 180 -3.21 4.93 -9.05
N ASP A 181 -3.39 6.23 -9.33
CA ASP A 181 -2.54 7.30 -8.82
C ASP A 181 -2.46 7.35 -7.28
N ASP A 182 -3.61 7.30 -6.61
CA ASP A 182 -3.66 7.37 -5.15
C ASP A 182 -3.19 6.05 -4.51
N HIS A 183 -3.49 4.93 -5.16
CA HIS A 183 -3.10 3.60 -4.70
C HIS A 183 -1.60 3.37 -4.81
N ILE A 184 -0.99 3.72 -5.93
CA ILE A 184 0.47 3.61 -6.14
C ILE A 184 1.22 4.51 -5.14
N ARG A 185 0.70 5.72 -4.86
CA ARG A 185 1.28 6.60 -3.83
C ARG A 185 1.15 6.01 -2.43
N ALA A 186 0.01 5.38 -2.12
CA ALA A 186 -0.20 4.68 -0.85
C ALA A 186 0.73 3.46 -0.72
N PHE A 187 0.96 2.71 -1.79
CA PHE A 187 1.95 1.64 -1.84
C PHE A 187 3.37 2.16 -1.59
N GLY A 188 3.77 3.27 -2.24
CA GLY A 188 5.05 3.91 -1.95
C GLY A 188 5.20 4.33 -0.49
N PHE A 189 4.11 4.73 0.16
CA PHE A 189 4.10 5.00 1.60
C PHE A 189 4.18 3.74 2.44
N ALA A 190 3.51 2.65 2.07
CA ALA A 190 3.67 1.35 2.71
C ALA A 190 5.14 0.89 2.70
N VAL A 191 5.82 1.00 1.55
CA VAL A 191 7.26 0.72 1.44
C VAL A 191 8.05 1.63 2.38
N ARG A 192 7.75 2.94 2.41
CA ARG A 192 8.40 3.89 3.34
C ARG A 192 8.18 3.52 4.80
N LEU A 193 7.00 3.03 5.18
CA LEU A 193 6.70 2.61 6.55
C LEU A 193 7.55 1.42 6.98
N VAL A 194 7.61 0.37 6.15
CA VAL A 194 8.44 -0.82 6.40
C VAL A 194 9.92 -0.46 6.42
N TRP A 195 10.35 0.41 5.50
CA TRP A 195 11.71 0.92 5.46
C TRP A 195 12.08 1.72 6.72
N ALA A 196 11.24 2.68 7.10
CA ALA A 196 11.45 3.47 8.31
C ALA A 196 11.46 2.61 9.57
N ARG A 197 10.69 1.53 9.63
CA ARG A 197 10.66 0.62 10.78
C ARG A 197 11.91 -0.25 10.90
N THR A 198 12.48 -0.66 9.77
CA THR A 198 13.58 -1.63 9.73
C THR A 198 14.94 -0.94 9.77
N TRP A 199 15.11 0.17 9.04
CA TRP A 199 16.36 0.93 8.97
C TRP A 199 16.33 2.24 9.78
N GLY A 200 15.16 2.73 10.19
CA GLY A 200 15.03 4.02 10.88
C GLY A 200 15.52 4.02 12.33
N SER A 201 15.81 2.86 12.94
CA SER A 201 16.51 2.79 14.23
C SER A 201 17.92 3.38 14.16
N LEU A 202 18.54 3.41 12.98
CA LEU A 202 19.87 3.98 12.74
C LEU A 202 19.83 5.51 12.60
N ALA A 203 18.65 6.10 12.41
CA ALA A 203 18.49 7.53 12.22
C ALA A 203 18.01 8.21 13.52
N PRO A 204 18.49 9.44 13.84
CA PRO A 204 17.97 10.19 14.97
C PRO A 204 16.47 10.50 14.77
N ARG A 205 15.64 10.01 15.70
CA ARG A 205 14.18 10.20 15.71
C ARG A 205 13.81 11.61 16.17
N ARG A 206 14.12 12.62 15.37
CA ARG A 206 13.88 14.04 15.66
C ARG A 206 13.36 14.77 14.43
N TRP A 207 12.84 15.96 14.65
CA TRP A 207 12.58 16.92 13.59
C TRP A 207 13.86 17.19 12.79
N ARG A 208 13.73 17.30 11.46
CA ARG A 208 14.85 17.50 10.53
C ARG A 208 14.98 18.98 10.22
N GLY A 209 16.21 19.48 10.11
CA GLY A 209 16.44 20.85 9.69
C GLY A 209 16.25 21.05 8.18
N PRO A 210 16.29 22.30 7.71
CA PRO A 210 16.02 22.68 6.32
C PRO A 210 17.00 22.07 5.31
N GLU A 211 18.19 21.68 5.77
CA GLU A 211 19.21 20.99 4.97
C GLU A 211 18.69 19.65 4.42
N ARG A 212 17.81 18.96 5.16
CA ARG A 212 17.19 17.69 4.75
C ARG A 212 15.87 17.85 4.01
N PHE A 213 15.39 19.08 3.82
CA PHE A 213 14.13 19.32 3.10
C PHE A 213 14.31 19.06 1.60
N PRO A 214 13.34 18.41 0.94
CA PRO A 214 13.30 18.35 -0.52
C PRO A 214 13.30 19.77 -1.11
N ARG A 215 13.89 19.93 -2.30
CA ARG A 215 13.96 21.23 -3.00
C ARG A 215 12.59 21.92 -3.09
N TRP A 216 11.52 21.16 -3.27
CA TRP A 216 10.17 21.70 -3.40
C TRP A 216 9.55 22.16 -2.08
N VAL A 217 9.93 21.55 -0.96
CA VAL A 217 9.53 21.99 0.37
C VAL A 217 10.25 23.29 0.69
N ARG A 218 11.56 23.37 0.41
CA ARG A 218 12.34 24.61 0.59
C ARG A 218 11.75 25.78 -0.19
N ARG A 219 11.47 25.57 -1.48
CA ARG A 219 10.87 26.61 -2.34
C ARG A 219 9.51 27.11 -1.84
N ALA A 220 8.73 26.23 -1.22
CA ALA A 220 7.43 26.61 -0.64
C ALA A 220 7.56 27.42 0.66
N LEU A 221 8.76 27.49 1.24
CA LEU A 221 9.08 28.14 2.50
C LEU A 221 10.15 29.22 2.34
N ASP A 222 10.44 29.65 1.10
CA ASP A 222 11.53 30.61 0.85
C ASP A 222 11.26 31.96 1.55
N ASP A 223 9.99 32.35 1.71
CA ASP A 223 9.56 33.56 2.46
C ASP A 223 9.57 33.36 4.00
N ASP A 224 9.48 32.12 4.47
CA ASP A 224 9.36 31.74 5.90
C ASP A 224 10.72 31.46 6.56
N ARG A 225 11.84 31.68 5.85
CA ARG A 225 13.20 31.43 6.36
C ARG A 225 13.60 32.29 7.57
N ILE A 226 12.85 33.36 7.84
CA ILE A 226 13.18 34.40 8.85
C ILE A 226 12.10 34.42 9.95
N ALA A 227 11.66 33.26 10.44
CA ALA A 227 10.79 33.22 11.61
C ALA A 227 11.59 33.55 12.89
N PRO A 228 11.20 34.53 13.72
CA PRO A 228 11.90 34.85 14.95
C PRO A 228 11.78 33.70 15.97
N GLY A 229 12.91 33.21 16.51
CA GLY A 229 12.94 32.39 17.73
C GLY A 229 12.93 30.87 17.59
N GLY A 230 12.86 30.29 16.38
CA GLY A 230 12.92 28.83 16.23
C GLY A 230 13.23 28.39 14.80
N GLY A 231 14.34 27.68 14.60
CA GLY A 231 14.75 27.21 13.28
C GLY A 231 13.68 26.32 12.63
N LEU A 232 13.46 26.53 11.32
CA LEU A 232 12.59 25.70 10.48
C LEU A 232 12.93 24.22 10.66
N ARG A 233 11.92 23.42 11.02
CA ARG A 233 12.10 21.98 11.23
C ARG A 233 10.93 21.21 10.65
N GLY A 234 11.17 19.98 10.19
CA GLY A 234 10.14 19.23 9.47
C GLY A 234 10.38 17.74 9.41
N SER A 235 9.34 17.01 8.99
CA SER A 235 9.39 15.57 8.80
C SER A 235 8.50 15.16 7.64
N PRO A 236 8.90 14.17 6.81
CA PRO A 236 7.98 13.56 5.87
C PRO A 236 6.85 12.87 6.64
N ALA A 237 5.64 13.07 6.16
CA ALA A 237 4.42 12.58 6.77
C ALA A 237 3.39 12.23 5.69
N ALA A 238 2.26 11.65 6.09
CA ALA A 238 1.09 11.53 5.25
C ALA A 238 -0.13 12.11 5.96
N ALA A 239 -0.97 12.83 5.23
CA ALA A 239 -2.25 13.31 5.71
C ALA A 239 -3.36 12.37 5.27
N VAL A 240 -4.32 12.14 6.15
CA VAL A 240 -5.50 11.31 5.94
C VAL A 240 -6.74 12.15 6.26
N ALA A 241 -7.68 12.19 5.32
CA ALA A 241 -8.92 12.97 5.41
C ALA A 241 -8.72 14.45 5.78
N LEU A 242 -7.53 15.00 5.52
CA LEU A 242 -7.23 16.39 5.84
C LEU A 242 -7.89 17.31 4.79
N PRO A 243 -8.62 18.36 5.21
CA PRO A 243 -9.29 19.27 4.29
C PRO A 243 -8.35 19.78 3.19
N ALA A 244 -8.89 19.92 1.97
CA ALA A 244 -8.17 20.33 0.76
C ALA A 244 -7.08 19.36 0.25
N THR A 245 -6.83 18.22 0.91
CA THR A 245 -5.87 17.21 0.44
C THR A 245 -6.51 15.98 -0.20
N GLY A 246 -7.78 15.70 0.13
CA GLY A 246 -8.49 14.48 -0.26
C GLY A 246 -8.39 13.40 0.82
N THR A 247 -8.68 12.15 0.44
CA THR A 247 -8.69 11.01 1.38
C THR A 247 -7.30 10.70 1.93
N TYR A 248 -6.26 10.83 1.10
CA TYR A 248 -4.89 10.54 1.46
C TYR A 248 -3.90 11.35 0.62
N ARG A 249 -2.88 11.93 1.27
CA ARG A 249 -1.72 12.54 0.59
C ARG A 249 -0.43 12.35 1.35
N SER A 250 0.63 11.96 0.63
CA SER A 250 2.00 12.04 1.14
C SER A 250 2.51 13.49 1.06
N GLY A 251 3.26 13.93 2.07
CA GLY A 251 3.77 15.29 2.15
C GLY A 251 4.84 15.45 3.23
N TRP A 252 4.95 16.68 3.71
CA TRP A 252 5.85 17.07 4.79
C TRP A 252 5.09 17.91 5.80
N VAL A 253 5.27 17.64 7.09
CA VAL A 253 4.92 18.60 8.13
C VAL A 253 6.13 19.47 8.43
N VAL A 254 5.90 20.77 8.52
CA VAL A 254 6.92 21.77 8.82
C VAL A 254 6.45 22.66 9.96
N VAL A 255 7.33 22.86 10.93
CA VAL A 255 7.15 23.74 12.09
C VAL A 255 8.02 24.98 11.87
N ARG A 256 7.41 26.15 12.04
CA ARG A 256 7.97 27.47 11.69
C ARG A 256 7.78 28.54 12.78
N GLY A 257 7.55 28.14 14.04
CA GLY A 257 7.27 29.05 15.15
C GLY A 257 5.80 29.46 15.31
N GLY A 258 4.94 29.07 14.37
CA GLY A 258 3.47 29.11 14.47
C GLY A 258 2.86 27.72 14.24
N PRO A 259 1.56 27.64 13.90
CA PRO A 259 0.90 26.38 13.62
C PRO A 259 1.65 25.55 12.55
N PRO A 260 1.84 24.24 12.76
CA PRO A 260 2.53 23.39 11.81
C PRO A 260 1.81 23.38 10.45
N LEU A 261 2.58 23.42 9.36
CA LEU A 261 2.07 23.34 7.99
C LEU A 261 2.24 21.93 7.45
N PHE A 262 1.18 21.36 6.89
CA PHE A 262 1.27 20.20 6.00
C PHE A 262 1.43 20.66 4.55
N LEU A 263 2.59 20.39 3.97
CA LEU A 263 2.92 20.68 2.59
C LEU A 263 2.79 19.41 1.74
N CYS A 264 2.04 19.49 0.65
CA CYS A 264 1.90 18.39 -0.30
C CYS A 264 1.89 18.88 -1.75
N ARG A 265 1.93 17.94 -2.70
CA ARG A 265 1.77 18.23 -4.13
C ARG A 265 0.47 17.63 -4.64
N ILE A 266 -0.34 18.45 -5.30
CA ILE A 266 -1.58 18.04 -5.96
C ILE A 266 -1.53 18.53 -7.40
N ALA A 267 -1.61 17.60 -8.37
CA ALA A 267 -1.49 17.90 -9.79
C ALA A 267 -0.27 18.81 -10.12
N GLY A 268 0.88 18.51 -9.51
CA GLY A 268 2.13 19.26 -9.68
C GLY A 268 2.25 20.58 -8.90
N ARG A 269 1.15 21.11 -8.35
CA ARG A 269 1.16 22.35 -7.54
C ARG A 269 1.41 22.05 -6.07
N VAL A 270 2.21 22.88 -5.41
CA VAL A 270 2.38 22.78 -3.95
C VAL A 270 1.15 23.36 -3.26
N ARG A 271 0.63 22.64 -2.28
CA ARG A 271 -0.44 23.07 -1.39
C ARG A 271 0.10 23.07 0.03
N ALA A 272 -0.21 24.13 0.77
CA ALA A 272 0.03 24.25 2.19
C ALA A 272 -1.30 24.23 2.91
N VAL A 273 -1.43 23.35 3.91
CA VAL A 273 -2.58 23.25 4.78
C VAL A 273 -2.09 23.48 6.20
N GLU A 274 -2.64 24.50 6.85
CA GLU A 274 -2.33 24.80 8.24
C GLU A 274 -3.00 23.76 9.14
N LEU A 275 -2.21 23.17 10.05
CA LEU A 275 -2.69 22.20 11.02
C LEU A 275 -2.95 22.96 12.31
N ASP A 276 -4.22 23.04 12.72
CA ASP A 276 -4.59 23.61 14.01
C ASP A 276 -4.13 22.66 15.13
N PRO A 277 -3.12 23.05 15.94
CA PRO A 277 -2.63 22.20 17.02
C PRO A 277 -3.66 22.03 18.13
N THR A 278 -4.55 23.00 18.33
CA THR A 278 -5.58 22.96 19.37
C THR A 278 -6.68 21.97 19.04
N ALA A 279 -6.85 21.63 17.76
CA ALA A 279 -7.74 20.58 17.30
C ALA A 279 -7.17 19.17 17.53
N THR A 280 -6.04 19.00 18.23
CA THR A 280 -5.44 17.67 18.45
C THR A 280 -6.29 16.86 19.42
N LEU A 281 -6.86 15.77 18.90
CA LEU A 281 -7.68 14.82 19.66
C LEU A 281 -6.83 13.81 20.41
N ASP A 282 -5.83 13.23 19.74
CA ASP A 282 -4.98 12.18 20.31
C ASP A 282 -3.66 12.05 19.54
N ILE A 283 -2.62 11.57 20.22
CA ILE A 283 -1.33 11.20 19.63
C ILE A 283 -0.93 9.82 20.15
N TYR A 284 -0.92 8.83 19.27
CA TYR A 284 -0.53 7.47 19.64
C TYR A 284 0.43 6.84 18.63
N ARG A 285 1.16 5.84 19.13
CA ARG A 285 2.15 5.10 18.36
C ARG A 285 1.59 3.75 17.91
N THR A 286 1.81 3.43 16.63
CA THR A 286 1.62 2.07 16.08
C THR A 286 2.96 1.39 15.87
N LEU A 287 2.97 0.16 15.32
CA LEU A 287 4.21 -0.51 14.98
C LEU A 287 5.01 0.23 13.89
N PHE A 288 4.34 0.95 12.98
CA PHE A 288 4.94 1.50 11.76
C PHE A 288 4.91 3.03 11.65
N PHE A 289 4.06 3.71 12.42
CA PHE A 289 3.97 5.17 12.42
C PHE A 289 3.45 5.71 13.75
N ASN A 290 3.73 6.98 14.02
CA ASN A 290 3.00 7.78 14.99
C ASN A 290 1.82 8.46 14.27
N ARG A 291 0.66 8.49 14.91
CA ARG A 291 -0.54 9.17 14.40
C ARG A 291 -0.86 10.36 15.29
N VAL A 292 -1.06 11.51 14.67
CA VAL A 292 -1.66 12.70 15.28
C VAL A 292 -3.08 12.81 14.73
N ALA A 293 -4.08 12.57 15.58
CA ALA A 293 -5.50 12.70 15.22
C ALA A 293 -5.96 14.14 15.47
N LEU A 294 -6.66 14.71 14.50
CA LEU A 294 -7.09 16.11 14.49
C LEU A 294 -8.61 16.18 14.28
N ALA A 295 -9.29 17.04 15.03
CA ALA A 295 -10.68 17.39 14.81
C ALA A 295 -10.81 18.24 13.54
N VAL A 296 -11.88 18.02 12.77
CA VAL A 296 -12.18 18.84 11.59
C VAL A 296 -13.38 19.75 11.93
N PRO A 297 -13.32 21.07 11.63
CA PRO A 297 -14.36 22.03 12.04
C PRO A 297 -15.79 21.72 11.57
N LYS A 298 -15.95 20.97 10.47
CA LYS A 298 -17.26 20.57 9.91
C LYS A 298 -17.72 19.17 10.34
N GLY A 299 -17.11 18.62 11.39
CA GLY A 299 -17.31 17.24 11.84
C GLY A 299 -16.37 16.25 11.16
N GLY A 300 -16.05 15.17 11.87
CA GLY A 300 -15.10 14.13 11.44
C GLY A 300 -13.71 14.30 12.04
N ALA A 301 -12.83 13.35 11.73
CA ALA A 301 -11.45 13.33 12.20
C ALA A 301 -10.48 13.19 11.01
N ALA A 302 -9.47 14.04 10.99
CA ALA A 302 -8.32 13.93 10.11
C ALA A 302 -7.15 13.33 10.89
N ALA A 303 -6.10 12.92 10.17
CA ALA A 303 -4.87 12.52 10.83
C ALA A 303 -3.63 12.84 10.02
N VAL A 304 -2.54 13.03 10.74
CA VAL A 304 -1.19 13.08 10.17
C VAL A 304 -0.38 11.90 10.69
N LEU A 305 0.23 11.17 9.76
CA LEU A 305 1.00 9.96 10.00
C LEU A 305 2.48 10.23 9.81
N PHE A 306 3.27 9.96 10.84
CA PHE A 306 4.71 10.09 10.83
C PHE A 306 5.35 8.71 10.88
N PRO A 307 6.07 8.28 9.82
CA PRO A 307 6.80 7.02 9.84
C PRO A 307 7.84 6.99 10.96
N MET A 308 8.30 5.78 11.33
CA MET A 308 9.14 5.59 12.53
C MET A 308 10.48 6.35 12.52
N ASP A 309 10.97 6.76 11.34
CA ASP A 309 12.16 7.60 11.14
C ASP A 309 11.90 9.11 11.36
N GLY A 310 10.68 9.48 11.79
CA GLY A 310 10.25 10.83 12.14
C GLY A 310 10.40 11.17 13.63
N PRO A 311 9.78 12.28 14.09
CA PRO A 311 9.80 12.72 15.48
C PRO A 311 9.19 11.67 16.42
N ARG A 312 9.71 11.59 17.65
CA ARG A 312 9.09 10.80 18.72
C ARG A 312 7.79 11.45 19.20
N ILE A 313 7.00 10.69 19.96
CA ILE A 313 5.72 11.15 20.52
C ILE A 313 5.93 12.41 21.37
N GLU A 314 6.99 12.49 22.16
CA GLU A 314 7.27 13.67 23.01
C GLU A 314 7.54 14.91 22.15
N GLY A 315 8.24 14.74 21.04
CA GLY A 315 8.50 15.81 20.07
C GLY A 315 7.27 16.19 19.24
N LEU A 316 6.28 15.30 19.10
CA LEU A 316 4.99 15.60 18.48
C LEU A 316 4.08 16.35 19.47
N GLN A 317 4.01 15.90 20.72
CA GLN A 317 3.23 16.55 21.78
C GLN A 317 3.64 18.00 22.04
N ALA A 318 4.93 18.31 21.84
CA ALA A 318 5.42 19.68 21.93
C ALA A 318 4.84 20.63 20.84
N GLU A 319 4.51 20.10 19.67
CA GLU A 319 3.98 20.89 18.54
C GLU A 319 2.46 20.75 18.38
N PHE A 320 1.90 19.66 18.89
CA PHE A 320 0.49 19.27 18.83
C PHE A 320 0.02 18.97 20.27
N PRO A 321 -0.17 19.99 21.11
CA PRO A 321 -0.67 19.78 22.46
C PRO A 321 -2.12 19.25 22.37
N ALA A 322 -2.32 17.98 22.71
CA ALA A 322 -3.67 17.42 22.86
C ALA A 322 -4.38 18.10 24.05
N GLU A 323 -5.67 18.41 23.90
CA GLU A 323 -6.49 18.79 25.05
C GLU A 323 -6.43 17.66 26.08
N ARG A 324 -5.91 17.94 27.28
CA ARG A 324 -6.08 17.00 28.40
C ARG A 324 -7.57 16.97 28.70
N THR A 325 -8.25 15.87 28.40
CA THR A 325 -9.51 15.59 29.08
C THR A 325 -9.20 15.65 30.58
N PRO A 326 -9.86 16.52 31.37
CA PRO A 326 -9.62 16.53 32.80
C PRO A 326 -9.88 15.11 33.31
N ALA A 327 -8.93 14.58 34.07
CA ALA A 327 -9.13 13.31 34.77
C ALA A 327 -10.49 13.38 35.48
N PRO A 328 -11.33 12.34 35.44
CA PRO A 328 -12.54 12.34 36.24
C PRO A 328 -12.11 12.64 37.68
N GLY A 329 -12.54 13.80 38.18
CA GLY A 329 -12.27 14.18 39.57
C GLY A 329 -12.76 13.05 40.47
N PRO A 330 -12.13 12.83 41.64
CA PRO A 330 -12.52 11.76 42.53
C PRO A 330 -14.03 11.85 42.75
N SER A 331 -14.76 10.86 42.25
CA SER A 331 -16.21 10.80 42.35
C SER A 331 -16.56 10.87 43.83
N GLY A 332 -17.01 12.03 44.28
CA GLY A 332 -17.58 12.22 45.60
C GLY A 332 -18.77 11.30 45.71
N ASN A 333 -18.62 10.24 46.50
CA ASN A 333 -19.67 9.28 46.83
C ASN A 333 -20.82 10.01 47.56
N PRO A 334 -22.02 10.16 46.96
CA PRO A 334 -23.18 10.69 47.66
C PRO A 334 -24.05 9.52 48.12
N ALA A 335 -23.54 8.68 49.03
CA ALA A 335 -24.33 7.63 49.66
C ALA A 335 -23.73 7.19 51.00
N ARG A 336 -23.80 8.07 52.01
CA ARG A 336 -23.92 7.67 53.42
C ARG A 336 -24.29 8.88 54.28
N ALA A 337 -25.56 9.27 54.21
CA ALA A 337 -26.20 10.09 55.22
C ALA A 337 -27.64 9.60 55.42
N GLY A 338 -27.88 8.96 56.57
CA GLY A 338 -29.16 9.04 57.25
C GLY A 338 -30.18 7.93 57.01
N ARG A 339 -30.33 7.13 58.08
CA ARG A 339 -31.50 6.34 58.52
C ARG A 339 -31.63 4.92 58.01
#